data_AF-A0A944TVJ4-F1
#
_entry.id   AF-A0A944TVJ4-F1
#
_cell.length_a   1.000
_cell.length_b   1.000
_cell.length_c   1.000
_cell.angle_alpha   90.00
_cell.angle_beta   90.00
_cell.angle_gamma   90.00
#
_symmetry.space_group_name_H-M   'P 1'
#
loop_
_entity.id
_entity.type
_entity.pdbx_description
1 polymer ?
#
loop_
_entity_poly.entity_id
_entity_poly.type
_entity_poly.pdbx_seq_one_letter_code
_entity_poly.pdbx_strand_id
1 'polypeptide(L)'
;MEIVPIPGFSEPFSSISHFLGCLLTLIGTFYLTRKGRGNSVRQLSLLIFSFGLIFQFSMSAVYHLLEPGLVPRYVLQVLDHSAIFVLIAGTFTPIHVILFRGVSRWGVLGTVWSLAITGIVLTSVFFDSIPEWLTLCFYIGLGWIGLITFLKLRKTYGGPNNFFIIPGGIFYTLGALLEFTRWPVLVPGIVGPHELFHIFVILGAYSHWRYIYSFADSPISAEFIIQVVENQDGFYAYSETESVTFQAHSLEEIKEQVSHWIEEKYHISMRPEKINLKISKEEYIAPFEGT
;
A
#
# COMPACT_ATOMS: atom_id res chain seq x y z
N MET A 1 19.61 22.14 18.95
CA MET A 1 20.71 21.39 19.60
C MET A 1 21.70 21.01 18.53
N GLU A 2 22.99 21.02 18.82
CA GLU A 2 24.00 20.57 17.85
C GLU A 2 23.97 19.04 17.76
N ILE A 3 23.67 18.52 16.56
CA ILE A 3 23.70 17.07 16.26
C ILE A 3 25.17 16.64 16.17
N VAL A 4 25.50 15.45 16.64
CA VAL A 4 26.85 14.89 16.52
C VAL A 4 26.97 14.14 15.19
N PRO A 5 27.67 14.69 14.17
CA PRO A 5 27.83 14.01 12.89
C PRO A 5 28.83 12.86 13.01
N ILE A 6 28.73 11.89 12.11
CA ILE A 6 29.78 10.90 11.83
C ILE A 6 30.25 11.09 10.39
N PRO A 7 31.51 10.76 10.04
CA PRO A 7 31.99 10.96 8.67
C PRO A 7 31.04 10.36 7.62
N GLY A 8 30.55 11.20 6.71
CA GLY A 8 29.60 10.83 5.67
C GLY A 8 28.12 10.94 6.05
N PHE A 9 27.76 11.19 7.32
CA PHE A 9 26.37 11.38 7.77
C PHE A 9 26.23 12.66 8.59
N SER A 10 25.49 13.63 8.05
CA SER A 10 25.20 14.89 8.74
C SER A 10 24.26 14.69 9.92
N GLU A 11 23.25 13.83 9.75
CA GLU A 11 22.27 13.48 10.78
C GLU A 11 22.16 11.95 10.89
N PRO A 12 23.08 11.31 11.64
CA PRO A 12 23.33 9.87 11.52
C PRO A 12 22.12 9.01 11.87
N PHE A 13 21.44 9.31 12.98
CA PHE A 13 20.29 8.53 13.42
C PHE A 13 19.15 8.60 12.41
N SER A 14 18.79 9.81 11.98
CA SER A 14 17.71 10.06 11.02
C SER A 14 17.98 9.37 9.68
N SER A 15 19.21 9.48 9.17
CA SER A 15 19.61 8.84 7.91
C SER A 15 19.62 7.31 8.01
N ILE A 16 20.28 6.75 9.02
CA ILE A 16 20.42 5.29 9.18
C ILE A 16 19.07 4.62 9.45
N SER A 17 18.22 5.21 10.31
CA SER A 17 16.90 4.65 10.64
C SER A 17 16.03 4.50 9.40
N HIS A 18 15.92 5.54 8.55
CA HIS A 18 15.15 5.48 7.32
C HIS A 18 15.84 4.66 6.22
N PHE A 19 17.17 4.60 6.17
CA PHE A 19 17.87 3.66 5.28
C PHE A 19 17.51 2.20 5.60
N LEU A 20 17.55 1.82 6.88
CA LEU A 20 17.10 0.49 7.33
C LEU A 20 15.60 0.27 7.04
N GLY A 21 14.77 1.30 7.27
CA GLY A 21 13.35 1.29 6.89
C GLY A 21 13.14 1.01 5.40
N CYS A 22 13.97 1.58 4.52
CA CYS A 22 13.95 1.32 3.08
C CYS A 22 14.30 -0.15 2.76
N LEU A 23 15.36 -0.70 3.35
CA LEU A 23 15.74 -2.10 3.16
C LEU A 23 14.64 -3.07 3.61
N LEU A 24 14.05 -2.83 4.79
CA LEU A 24 12.92 -3.60 5.30
C LEU A 24 11.71 -3.50 4.36
N THR A 25 11.46 -2.31 3.80
CA THR A 25 10.37 -2.08 2.86
C THR A 25 10.59 -2.82 1.54
N LEU A 26 11.82 -2.92 1.04
CA LEU A 26 12.12 -3.71 -0.17
C LEU A 26 11.79 -5.19 0.04
N ILE A 27 12.18 -5.74 1.20
CA ILE A 27 11.82 -7.12 1.59
C ILE A 27 10.31 -7.25 1.73
N GLY A 28 9.66 -6.33 2.44
CA GLY A 28 8.21 -6.30 2.60
C GLY A 28 7.44 -6.19 1.28
N THR A 29 7.98 -5.45 0.31
CA THR A 29 7.42 -5.29 -1.03
C THR A 29 7.47 -6.60 -1.82
N PHE A 30 8.58 -7.34 -1.73
CA PHE A 30 8.68 -8.67 -2.33
C PHE A 30 7.59 -9.61 -1.80
N TYR A 31 7.40 -9.69 -0.48
CA TYR A 31 6.36 -10.55 0.11
C TYR A 31 4.95 -10.07 -0.24
N LEU A 32 4.71 -8.75 -0.20
CA LEU A 32 3.41 -8.16 -0.49
C LEU A 32 2.97 -8.41 -1.94
N THR A 33 3.86 -8.14 -2.90
CA THR A 33 3.58 -8.36 -4.32
C THR A 33 3.53 -9.84 -4.69
N ARG A 34 4.28 -10.71 -3.98
CA ARG A 34 4.13 -12.16 -4.14
C ARG A 34 2.76 -12.64 -3.67
N LYS A 35 2.28 -12.15 -2.53
CA LYS A 35 0.97 -12.52 -1.99
C LYS A 35 -0.18 -12.03 -2.87
N GLY A 36 -0.09 -10.82 -3.41
CA GLY A 36 -1.15 -10.23 -4.24
C GLY A 36 -1.17 -10.63 -5.72
N ARG A 37 -0.40 -11.65 -6.14
CA ARG A 37 -0.37 -12.15 -7.52
C ARG A 37 -1.73 -12.59 -8.03
N GLY A 38 -1.91 -12.58 -9.35
CA GLY A 38 -3.10 -13.12 -10.01
C GLY A 38 -4.11 -12.09 -10.50
N ASN A 39 -3.98 -10.83 -10.12
CA ASN A 39 -4.80 -9.74 -10.67
C ASN A 39 -3.94 -8.48 -10.84
N SER A 40 -3.91 -7.92 -12.05
CA SER A 40 -3.03 -6.79 -12.41
C SER A 40 -3.40 -5.49 -11.69
N VAL A 41 -4.69 -5.23 -11.49
CA VAL A 41 -5.19 -4.04 -10.79
C VAL A 41 -4.85 -4.12 -9.30
N ARG A 42 -5.03 -5.29 -8.68
CA ARG A 42 -4.58 -5.57 -7.31
C ARG A 42 -3.07 -5.34 -7.19
N GLN A 43 -2.28 -5.93 -8.08
CA GLN A 43 -0.82 -5.77 -8.08
C GLN A 43 -0.39 -4.31 -8.22
N LEU A 44 -0.96 -3.56 -9.17
CA LEU A 44 -0.66 -2.15 -9.35
C LEU A 44 -0.95 -1.35 -8.07
N SER A 45 -2.08 -1.62 -7.41
CA SER A 45 -2.43 -0.93 -6.16
C SER A 45 -1.44 -1.18 -5.03
N LEU A 46 -0.93 -2.41 -4.92
CA LEU A 46 0.10 -2.79 -3.95
C LEU A 46 1.46 -2.17 -4.29
N LEU A 47 1.81 -2.12 -5.58
CA LEU A 47 3.03 -1.47 -6.06
C LEU A 47 3.03 0.04 -5.80
N ILE A 48 1.89 0.72 -5.95
CA ILE A 48 1.75 2.14 -5.63
C ILE A 48 2.04 2.40 -4.14
N PHE A 49 1.48 1.56 -3.24
CA PHE A 49 1.78 1.65 -1.81
C PHE A 49 3.26 1.39 -1.51
N SER A 50 3.81 0.31 -2.06
CA SER A 50 5.23 -0.05 -1.92
C SER A 50 6.16 1.05 -2.42
N PHE A 51 5.83 1.66 -3.56
CA PHE A 51 6.58 2.81 -4.09
C PHE A 51 6.57 3.97 -3.10
N GLY A 52 5.41 4.33 -2.54
CA GLY A 52 5.33 5.40 -1.54
C GLY A 52 6.23 5.17 -0.33
N LEU A 53 6.28 3.93 0.18
CA LEU A 53 7.17 3.57 1.30
C LEU A 53 8.64 3.68 0.92
N ILE A 54 9.04 3.08 -0.21
CA ILE A 54 10.44 3.10 -0.69
C ILE A 54 10.86 4.54 -0.95
N PHE A 55 10.01 5.32 -1.63
CA PHE A 55 10.27 6.71 -1.97
C PHE A 55 10.46 7.56 -0.71
N GLN A 56 9.55 7.49 0.26
CA GLN A 56 9.69 8.24 1.51
C GLN A 56 10.96 7.89 2.27
N PHE A 57 11.22 6.60 2.50
CA PHE A 57 12.40 6.20 3.27
C PHE A 57 13.70 6.48 2.54
N SER A 58 13.74 6.36 1.22
CA SER A 58 14.94 6.69 0.44
C SER A 58 15.22 8.18 0.37
N MET A 59 14.22 9.02 0.10
CA MET A 59 14.40 10.48 0.06
C MET A 59 14.88 11.01 1.41
N SER A 60 14.24 10.57 2.50
CA SER A 60 14.63 10.95 3.85
C SER A 60 16.05 10.49 4.21
N ALA A 61 16.39 9.23 3.94
CA ALA A 61 17.70 8.69 4.26
C ALA A 61 18.83 9.50 3.61
N VAL A 62 18.67 9.84 2.32
CA VAL A 62 19.69 10.60 1.57
C VAL A 62 19.66 12.09 1.96
N TYR A 63 18.49 12.68 2.22
CA TYR A 63 18.39 14.05 2.73
C TYR A 63 19.23 14.25 4.02
N HIS A 64 19.06 13.36 5.00
CA HIS A 64 19.80 13.42 6.27
C HIS A 64 21.28 13.01 6.18
N LEU A 65 21.65 12.32 5.11
CA LEU A 65 23.04 11.97 4.82
C LEU A 65 23.84 13.24 4.44
N LEU A 66 23.32 14.01 3.48
CA LEU A 66 24.03 15.12 2.83
C LEU A 66 24.31 16.29 3.77
N GLU A 67 25.39 17.03 3.52
CA GLU A 67 25.77 18.20 4.31
C GLU A 67 24.80 19.39 4.13
N PRO A 68 24.51 20.16 5.20
CA PRO A 68 23.79 21.43 5.10
C PRO A 68 24.39 22.40 4.08
N GLY A 69 23.55 23.14 3.37
CA GLY A 69 23.98 24.16 2.39
C GLY A 69 24.16 23.64 0.96
N LEU A 70 24.05 22.33 0.71
CA LEU A 70 24.12 21.75 -0.62
C LEU A 70 22.77 21.88 -1.37
N VAL A 71 22.80 22.31 -2.64
CA VAL A 71 21.60 22.35 -3.51
C VAL A 71 20.91 20.98 -3.60
N PRO A 72 21.62 19.84 -3.78
CA PRO A 72 20.98 18.52 -3.76
C PRO A 72 20.26 18.20 -2.44
N ARG A 73 20.78 18.68 -1.29
CA ARG A 73 20.12 18.48 0.01
C ARG A 73 18.79 19.21 0.07
N TYR A 74 18.72 20.45 -0.42
CA TYR A 74 17.47 21.20 -0.48
C TYR A 74 16.42 20.49 -1.35
N VAL A 75 16.81 20.01 -2.54
CA VAL A 75 15.89 19.25 -3.41
C VAL A 75 15.38 17.99 -2.71
N LEU A 76 16.26 17.23 -2.07
CA LEU A 76 15.86 16.03 -1.33
C LEU A 76 15.00 16.34 -0.11
N GLN A 77 15.21 17.48 0.55
CA GLN A 77 14.36 17.94 1.65
C GLN A 77 12.92 18.18 1.19
N VAL A 78 12.76 18.85 0.04
CA VAL A 78 11.45 19.08 -0.59
C VAL A 78 10.81 17.76 -0.99
N LEU A 79 11.58 16.84 -1.58
CA LEU A 79 11.10 15.51 -1.96
C LEU A 79 10.72 14.66 -0.74
N ASP A 80 11.47 14.75 0.36
CA ASP A 80 11.20 14.03 1.60
C ASP A 80 9.85 14.46 2.22
N HIS A 81 9.62 15.76 2.31
CA HIS A 81 8.33 16.30 2.77
C HIS A 81 7.20 15.93 1.81
N SER A 82 7.45 16.02 0.50
CA SER A 82 6.47 15.64 -0.52
C SER A 82 6.13 14.14 -0.48
N ALA A 83 7.09 13.29 -0.13
CA ALA A 83 6.91 11.84 -0.07
C ALA A 83 5.90 11.42 1.00
N ILE A 84 5.71 12.21 2.06
CA ILE A 84 4.67 11.96 3.08
C ILE A 84 3.28 11.95 2.43
N PHE A 85 2.98 12.92 1.56
CA PHE A 85 1.71 12.94 0.82
C PHE A 85 1.53 11.72 -0.09
N VAL A 86 2.61 11.33 -0.79
CA VAL A 86 2.61 10.14 -1.65
C VAL A 86 2.35 8.88 -0.84
N LEU A 87 2.98 8.73 0.32
CA LEU A 87 2.78 7.56 1.18
C LEU A 87 1.35 7.52 1.74
N ILE A 88 0.80 8.65 2.18
CA ILE A 88 -0.58 8.71 2.64
C ILE A 88 -1.51 8.25 1.51
N ALA A 89 -1.45 8.86 0.32
CA ALA A 89 -2.31 8.45 -0.81
C ALA A 89 -2.06 7.00 -1.27
N GLY A 90 -0.80 6.58 -1.27
CA GLY A 90 -0.38 5.21 -1.57
C GLY A 90 -0.98 4.20 -0.60
N THR A 91 -1.13 4.55 0.68
CA THR A 91 -1.74 3.68 1.70
C THR A 91 -3.23 3.44 1.45
N PHE A 92 -3.97 4.47 1.04
CA PHE A 92 -5.39 4.33 0.70
C PHE A 92 -5.61 3.51 -0.57
N THR A 93 -4.64 3.52 -1.49
CA THR A 93 -4.78 2.90 -2.81
C THR A 93 -5.13 1.41 -2.76
N PRO A 94 -4.34 0.51 -2.15
CA PRO A 94 -4.71 -0.91 -2.08
C PRO A 94 -5.91 -1.16 -1.16
N ILE A 95 -6.10 -0.37 -0.09
CA ILE A 95 -7.27 -0.49 0.80
C ILE A 95 -8.56 -0.30 -0.02
N HIS A 96 -8.65 0.77 -0.80
CA HIS A 96 -9.85 1.10 -1.56
C HIS A 96 -10.01 0.27 -2.84
N VAL A 97 -8.91 -0.04 -3.53
CA VAL A 97 -8.95 -0.91 -4.71
C VAL A 97 -9.42 -2.31 -4.35
N ILE A 98 -8.93 -2.88 -3.24
CA ILE A 98 -9.18 -4.28 -2.90
C ILE A 98 -10.48 -4.47 -2.10
N LEU A 99 -10.79 -3.55 -1.15
CA LEU A 99 -11.87 -3.75 -0.18
C LEU A 99 -13.14 -2.93 -0.46
N PHE A 100 -13.17 -2.14 -1.53
CA PHE A 100 -14.33 -1.30 -1.84
C PHE A 100 -14.69 -1.37 -3.30
N ARG A 101 -15.92 -0.97 -3.65
CA ARG A 101 -16.41 -0.77 -5.02
C ARG A 101 -17.10 0.59 -5.17
N GLY A 102 -17.33 1.00 -6.42
CA GLY A 102 -18.09 2.20 -6.76
C GLY A 102 -17.54 3.47 -6.11
N VAL A 103 -18.43 4.31 -5.60
CA VAL A 103 -18.10 5.62 -5.00
C VAL A 103 -17.18 5.47 -3.78
N SER A 104 -17.34 4.42 -2.97
CA SER A 104 -16.45 4.21 -1.82
C SER A 104 -15.02 3.84 -2.21
N ARG A 105 -14.80 3.31 -3.42
CA ARG A 105 -13.46 3.12 -4.00
C ARG A 105 -12.98 4.43 -4.62
N TRP A 106 -13.62 4.86 -5.70
CA TRP A 106 -13.09 5.91 -6.56
C TRP A 106 -13.27 7.32 -6.00
N GLY A 107 -14.35 7.58 -5.25
CA GLY A 107 -14.58 8.87 -4.63
C GLY A 107 -13.53 9.17 -3.55
N VAL A 108 -13.22 8.21 -2.69
CA VAL A 108 -12.19 8.40 -1.65
C VAL A 108 -10.80 8.51 -2.27
N LEU A 109 -10.47 7.66 -3.26
CA LEU A 109 -9.18 7.76 -3.95
C LEU A 109 -9.02 9.08 -4.69
N GLY A 110 -10.05 9.54 -5.40
CA GLY A 110 -10.04 10.84 -6.06
C GLY A 110 -9.78 11.98 -5.07
N THR A 111 -10.48 11.99 -3.94
CA THR A 111 -10.28 13.00 -2.89
C THR A 111 -8.86 12.95 -2.30
N VAL A 112 -8.40 11.78 -1.87
CA VAL A 112 -7.09 11.65 -1.20
C VAL A 112 -5.95 11.98 -2.16
N TRP A 113 -5.98 11.50 -3.41
CA TRP A 113 -4.96 11.83 -4.40
C TRP A 113 -4.99 13.30 -4.81
N SER A 114 -6.17 13.91 -4.94
CA SER A 114 -6.27 15.35 -5.26
C SER A 114 -5.68 16.21 -4.14
N LEU A 115 -5.98 15.88 -2.89
CA LEU A 115 -5.42 16.57 -1.72
C LEU A 115 -3.92 16.31 -1.58
N ALA A 116 -3.44 15.09 -1.84
CA ALA A 116 -2.02 14.76 -1.82
C ALA A 116 -1.24 15.54 -2.90
N ILE A 117 -1.76 15.59 -4.14
CA ILE A 117 -1.16 16.39 -5.22
C ILE A 117 -1.14 17.86 -4.85
N THR A 118 -2.23 18.38 -4.28
CA THR A 118 -2.30 19.76 -3.80
C THR A 118 -1.21 20.02 -2.74
N GLY A 119 -1.07 19.13 -1.76
CA GLY A 119 -0.02 19.20 -0.74
C GLY A 119 1.38 19.17 -1.34
N ILE A 120 1.65 18.26 -2.29
CA ILE A 120 2.94 18.16 -2.99
C ILE A 120 3.27 19.46 -3.72
N VAL A 121 2.31 20.03 -4.47
CA VAL A 121 2.51 21.29 -5.20
C VAL A 121 2.79 22.43 -4.22
N LEU A 122 2.00 22.54 -3.15
CA LEU A 122 2.19 23.58 -2.14
C LEU A 122 3.58 23.46 -1.48
N THR A 123 3.95 22.27 -1.02
CA THR A 123 5.26 22.00 -0.42
C THR A 123 6.40 22.24 -1.42
N SER A 124 6.24 21.86 -2.69
CA SER A 124 7.31 21.97 -3.68
C SER A 124 7.52 23.39 -4.19
N VAL A 125 6.46 24.20 -4.29
CA VAL A 125 6.54 25.58 -4.82
C VAL A 125 6.76 26.61 -3.72
N PHE A 126 6.17 26.40 -2.54
CA PHE A 126 6.16 27.37 -1.45
C PHE A 126 6.87 26.86 -0.19
N PHE A 127 7.83 25.94 -0.35
CA PHE A 127 8.50 25.24 0.75
C PHE A 127 8.93 26.17 1.90
N ASP A 128 9.65 27.24 1.58
CA ASP A 128 10.21 28.18 2.57
C ASP A 128 9.18 29.18 3.12
N SER A 129 7.99 29.27 2.52
CA SER A 129 6.95 30.25 2.86
C SER A 129 5.78 29.64 3.63
N ILE A 130 5.59 28.33 3.57
CA ILE A 130 4.48 27.66 4.25
C ILE A 130 4.81 27.48 5.73
N PRO A 131 3.95 27.95 6.65
CA PRO A 131 4.12 27.69 8.07
C PRO A 131 4.08 26.19 8.39
N GLU A 132 4.98 25.73 9.27
CA GLU A 132 5.08 24.31 9.66
C GLU A 132 3.73 23.73 10.15
N TRP A 133 2.98 24.49 10.95
CA TRP A 133 1.69 24.06 11.48
C TRP A 133 0.67 23.79 10.37
N LEU A 134 0.74 24.52 9.25
CA LEU A 134 -0.18 24.35 8.15
C LEU A 134 0.12 23.05 7.41
N THR A 135 1.39 22.77 7.13
CA THR A 135 1.84 21.51 6.54
C THR A 135 1.45 20.32 7.43
N LEU A 136 1.64 20.45 8.75
CA LEU A 136 1.22 19.45 9.73
C LEU A 136 -0.29 19.20 9.67
N CYS A 137 -1.11 20.26 9.62
CA CYS A 137 -2.56 20.13 9.47
C CYS A 137 -2.94 19.37 8.20
N PHE A 138 -2.24 19.58 7.08
CA PHE A 138 -2.47 18.82 5.85
C PHE A 138 -2.14 17.34 6.03
N TYR A 139 -0.99 16.99 6.61
CA TYR A 139 -0.62 15.58 6.84
C TYR A 139 -1.61 14.86 7.73
N ILE A 140 -1.92 15.44 8.90
CA ILE A 140 -2.85 14.85 9.86
C ILE A 140 -4.26 14.81 9.27
N GLY A 141 -4.74 15.91 8.70
CA GLY A 141 -6.07 15.98 8.10
C GLY A 141 -6.27 14.92 6.99
N LEU A 142 -5.29 14.79 6.09
CA LEU A 142 -5.34 13.80 5.01
C LEU A 142 -5.29 12.37 5.56
N GLY A 143 -4.43 12.09 6.54
CA GLY A 143 -4.35 10.78 7.19
C GLY A 143 -5.66 10.39 7.90
N TRP A 144 -6.30 11.35 8.58
CA TRP A 144 -7.52 11.10 9.36
C TRP A 144 -8.80 10.98 8.51
N ILE A 145 -8.76 11.28 7.20
CA ILE A 145 -9.79 10.78 6.26
C ILE A 145 -9.90 9.25 6.37
N GLY A 146 -8.83 8.57 6.77
CA GLY A 146 -8.77 7.14 7.02
C GLY A 146 -9.72 6.67 8.11
N LEU A 147 -10.16 7.55 9.03
CA LEU A 147 -11.20 7.22 10.01
C LEU A 147 -12.53 6.89 9.33
N ILE A 148 -12.89 7.62 8.27
CA ILE A 148 -14.10 7.34 7.49
C ILE A 148 -14.00 5.96 6.84
N THR A 149 -12.84 5.64 6.27
CA THR A 149 -12.53 4.33 5.70
C THR A 149 -12.61 3.24 6.76
N PHE A 150 -12.00 3.45 7.93
CA PHE A 150 -12.01 2.51 9.05
C PHE A 150 -13.43 2.20 9.53
N LEU A 151 -14.27 3.22 9.72
CA LEU A 151 -15.66 3.03 10.16
C LEU A 151 -16.46 2.19 9.14
N LYS A 152 -16.28 2.43 7.84
CA LYS A 152 -16.89 1.62 6.78
C LYS A 152 -16.36 0.18 6.77
N LEU A 153 -15.05 0.00 6.93
CA LEU A 153 -14.42 -1.32 7.00
C LEU A 153 -14.94 -2.12 8.18
N ARG A 154 -15.05 -1.49 9.37
CA ARG A 154 -15.57 -2.14 10.57
C ARG A 154 -17.00 -2.60 10.39
N LYS A 155 -17.85 -1.77 9.77
CA LYS A 155 -19.24 -2.11 9.46
C LYS A 155 -19.36 -3.25 8.44
N THR A 156 -18.45 -3.30 7.47
CA THR A 156 -18.53 -4.25 6.34
C THR A 156 -17.88 -5.58 6.67
N TYR A 157 -16.67 -5.58 7.22
CA TYR A 157 -15.82 -6.76 7.38
C TYR A 157 -15.76 -7.31 8.82
N GLY A 158 -16.27 -6.58 9.83
CA GLY A 158 -16.54 -7.08 11.18
C GLY A 158 -15.38 -7.68 12.00
N GLY A 159 -14.15 -7.75 11.48
CA GLY A 159 -13.09 -8.60 12.04
C GLY A 159 -11.97 -7.90 12.82
N PRO A 160 -11.21 -8.66 13.62
CA PRO A 160 -10.06 -8.17 14.40
C PRO A 160 -8.89 -7.70 13.51
N ASN A 161 -8.84 -8.11 12.24
CA ASN A 161 -7.77 -7.73 11.31
C ASN A 161 -7.74 -6.23 10.98
N ASN A 162 -8.83 -5.49 11.19
CA ASN A 162 -8.85 -4.03 11.05
C ASN A 162 -8.04 -3.30 12.15
N PHE A 163 -7.57 -4.04 13.16
CA PHE A 163 -6.86 -3.47 14.31
C PHE A 163 -5.64 -2.65 13.89
N PHE A 164 -4.86 -3.09 12.90
CA PHE A 164 -3.59 -2.46 12.51
C PHE A 164 -3.72 -1.04 11.90
N ILE A 165 -4.90 -0.62 11.44
CA ILE A 165 -5.10 0.76 10.96
C ILE A 165 -5.02 1.76 12.11
N ILE A 166 -5.61 1.43 13.27
CA ILE A 166 -5.66 2.32 14.43
C ILE A 166 -4.26 2.67 14.96
N PRO A 167 -3.39 1.70 15.33
CA PRO A 167 -2.04 2.01 15.78
C PRO A 167 -1.24 2.69 14.68
N GLY A 168 -1.46 2.38 13.39
CA GLY A 168 -0.84 3.10 12.28
C GLY A 168 -1.12 4.61 12.32
N GLY A 169 -2.41 4.99 12.40
CA GLY A 169 -2.81 6.39 12.52
C GLY A 169 -2.33 7.07 13.82
N ILE A 170 -2.34 6.33 14.94
CA ILE A 170 -1.82 6.82 16.22
C ILE A 170 -0.31 7.06 16.13
N PHE A 171 0.47 6.13 15.59
CA PHE A 171 1.92 6.29 15.47
C PHE A 171 2.29 7.51 14.64
N TYR A 172 1.65 7.71 13.47
CA TYR A 172 1.88 8.91 12.66
C TYR A 172 1.51 10.19 13.41
N THR A 173 0.36 10.20 14.10
CA THR A 173 -0.09 11.39 14.84
C THR A 173 0.85 11.71 16.01
N LEU A 174 1.27 10.70 16.78
CA LEU A 174 2.20 10.88 17.88
C LEU A 174 3.56 11.36 17.39
N GLY A 175 4.14 10.70 16.38
CA GLY A 175 5.42 11.13 15.80
C GLY A 175 5.38 12.59 15.37
N ALA A 176 4.34 12.98 14.62
CA ALA A 176 4.19 14.35 14.14
C ALA A 176 4.01 15.36 15.28
N LEU A 177 3.32 14.98 16.35
CA LEU A 177 3.15 15.82 17.54
C LEU A 177 4.47 15.99 18.30
N LEU A 178 5.25 14.92 18.48
CA LEU A 178 6.56 15.00 19.14
C LEU A 178 7.49 15.95 18.37
N GLU A 179 7.54 15.79 17.04
CA GLU A 179 8.35 16.66 16.18
C GLU A 179 7.88 18.12 16.25
N PHE A 180 6.58 18.36 16.12
CA PHE A 180 6.03 19.72 16.17
C PHE A 180 6.23 20.42 17.52
N THR A 181 6.05 19.68 18.62
CA THR A 181 6.23 20.21 19.98
C THR A 181 7.70 20.30 20.39
N ARG A 182 8.61 19.75 19.57
CA ARG A 182 10.05 19.70 19.83
C ARG A 182 10.38 19.03 21.17
N TRP A 183 9.59 18.01 21.56
CA TRP A 183 9.76 17.28 22.82
C TRP A 183 9.33 15.81 22.69
N PRO A 184 9.97 14.83 23.38
CA PRO A 184 11.10 14.97 24.31
C PRO A 184 12.48 14.86 23.63
N VAL A 185 13.50 15.27 24.38
CA VAL A 185 14.89 14.94 24.08
C VAL A 185 15.30 13.78 24.98
N LEU A 186 15.64 12.63 24.38
CA LEU A 186 16.04 11.43 25.14
C LEU A 186 17.55 11.39 25.34
N VAL A 187 18.30 11.63 24.26
CA VAL A 187 19.77 11.64 24.28
C VAL A 187 20.23 12.91 23.55
N PRO A 188 20.77 13.92 24.27
CA PRO A 188 21.21 15.16 23.65
C PRO A 188 22.19 14.93 22.50
N GLY A 189 21.92 15.56 21.35
CA GLY A 189 22.75 15.46 20.15
C GLY A 189 22.65 14.15 19.35
N ILE A 190 21.86 13.17 19.81
CA ILE A 190 21.72 11.86 19.17
C ILE A 190 20.26 11.46 18.94
N VAL A 191 19.40 11.54 19.97
CA VAL A 191 17.98 11.14 19.91
C VAL A 191 17.11 12.24 20.48
N GLY A 192 16.56 13.06 19.58
CA GLY A 192 15.57 14.08 19.87
C GLY A 192 14.19 13.75 19.28
N PRO A 193 13.30 14.75 19.24
CA PRO A 193 11.94 14.60 18.73
C PRO A 193 11.88 14.20 17.26
N HIS A 194 12.83 14.66 16.45
CA HIS A 194 12.90 14.35 15.02
C HIS A 194 13.27 12.89 14.76
N GLU A 195 14.26 12.39 15.49
CA GLU A 195 14.64 10.98 15.47
C GLU A 195 13.51 10.08 15.98
N LEU A 196 12.79 10.53 17.01
CA LEU A 196 11.58 9.84 17.46
C LEU A 196 10.51 9.82 16.37
N PHE A 197 10.28 10.94 15.67
CA PHE A 197 9.37 11.00 14.53
C PHE A 197 9.72 9.93 13.47
N HIS A 198 11.00 9.75 13.13
CA HIS A 198 11.44 8.69 12.21
C HIS A 198 11.03 7.29 12.70
N ILE A 199 11.26 6.99 13.99
CA ILE A 199 10.84 5.70 14.57
C ILE A 199 9.33 5.52 14.48
N PHE A 200 8.55 6.54 14.82
CA PHE A 200 7.09 6.51 14.75
C PHE A 200 6.58 6.35 13.31
N VAL A 201 7.24 6.96 12.33
CA VAL A 201 6.94 6.77 10.90
C VAL A 201 7.19 5.33 10.47
N ILE A 202 8.30 4.71 10.90
CA ILE A 202 8.58 3.28 10.63
C ILE A 202 7.51 2.37 11.25
N LEU A 203 7.12 2.63 12.50
CA LEU A 203 6.08 1.85 13.20
C LEU A 203 4.69 2.02 12.54
N GLY A 204 4.37 3.24 12.10
CA GLY A 204 3.16 3.54 11.33
C GLY A 204 3.15 2.78 9.99
N ALA A 205 4.25 2.87 9.24
CA ALA A 205 4.44 2.17 7.98
C ALA A 205 4.30 0.64 8.14
N TYR A 206 4.93 0.06 9.15
CA TYR A 206 4.82 -1.37 9.44
C TYR A 206 3.37 -1.77 9.76
N SER A 207 2.66 -0.97 10.57
CA SER A 207 1.26 -1.22 10.91
C SER A 207 0.37 -1.23 9.67
N HIS A 208 0.51 -0.23 8.79
CA HIS A 208 -0.24 -0.18 7.53
C HIS A 208 0.16 -1.30 6.56
N TRP A 209 1.45 -1.61 6.44
CA TRP A 209 1.91 -2.75 5.64
C TRP A 209 1.31 -4.06 6.15
N ARG A 210 1.30 -4.28 7.46
CA ARG A 210 0.75 -5.50 8.08
C ARG A 210 -0.75 -5.62 7.88
N TYR A 211 -1.46 -4.49 7.91
CA TYR A 211 -2.87 -4.43 7.55
C TYR A 211 -3.09 -4.83 6.09
N ILE A 212 -2.40 -4.17 5.15
CA ILE A 212 -2.54 -4.42 3.71
C ILE A 212 -2.16 -5.85 3.35
N TYR A 213 -1.08 -6.37 3.94
CA TYR A 213 -0.66 -7.75 3.77
C TYR A 213 -1.73 -8.76 4.21
N SER A 214 -2.57 -8.43 5.20
CA SER A 214 -3.61 -9.36 5.68
C SER A 214 -4.67 -9.69 4.63
N PHE A 215 -4.92 -8.79 3.67
CA PHE A 215 -5.91 -8.96 2.61
C PHE A 215 -5.34 -8.84 1.19
N ALA A 216 -4.02 -8.80 1.03
CA ALA A 216 -3.36 -8.55 -0.26
C ALA A 216 -3.71 -9.56 -1.36
N ASP A 217 -4.19 -10.75 -1.01
CA ASP A 217 -4.65 -11.85 -1.87
C ASP A 217 -6.17 -11.89 -2.07
N SER A 218 -6.92 -10.95 -1.49
CA SER A 218 -8.38 -10.92 -1.63
C SER A 218 -8.78 -10.71 -3.10
N PRO A 219 -9.78 -11.46 -3.59
CA PRO A 219 -10.23 -11.33 -4.97
C PRO A 219 -11.02 -10.04 -5.17
N ILE A 220 -10.90 -9.43 -6.35
CA ILE A 220 -11.43 -8.07 -6.61
C ILE A 220 -12.31 -7.98 -7.87
N SER A 221 -12.40 -9.06 -8.64
CA SER A 221 -13.03 -9.05 -9.96
C SER A 221 -14.53 -8.86 -9.87
N ALA A 222 -15.06 -7.91 -10.64
CA ALA A 222 -16.49 -7.64 -10.73
C ALA A 222 -17.21 -8.64 -11.63
N GLU A 223 -16.54 -9.05 -12.69
CA GLU A 223 -16.95 -10.14 -13.55
C GLU A 223 -15.94 -11.27 -13.36
N PHE A 224 -16.42 -12.44 -12.96
CA PHE A 224 -15.57 -13.60 -12.78
C PHE A 224 -15.62 -14.46 -14.04
N ILE A 225 -14.55 -14.41 -14.82
CA ILE A 225 -14.46 -15.10 -16.11
C ILE A 225 -13.62 -16.35 -15.93
N ILE A 226 -14.18 -17.49 -16.35
CA ILE A 226 -13.58 -18.81 -16.21
C ILE A 226 -13.58 -19.47 -17.58
N GLN A 227 -12.40 -19.89 -18.02
CA GLN A 227 -12.22 -20.75 -19.18
C GLN A 227 -12.32 -22.19 -18.71
N VAL A 228 -13.20 -22.97 -19.33
CA VAL A 228 -13.42 -24.38 -19.05
C VAL A 228 -13.01 -25.17 -20.29
N VAL A 229 -12.05 -26.06 -20.12
CA VAL A 229 -11.51 -26.95 -21.14
C VAL A 229 -11.97 -28.37 -20.82
N GLU A 230 -12.69 -28.98 -21.76
CA GLU A 230 -13.05 -30.40 -21.70
C GLU A 230 -11.92 -31.23 -22.33
N ASN A 231 -11.40 -32.21 -21.59
CA ASN A 231 -10.38 -33.16 -22.03
C ASN A 231 -10.83 -34.62 -21.80
N GLN A 232 -10.00 -35.59 -22.18
CA GLN A 232 -10.35 -37.02 -22.05
C GLN A 232 -10.53 -37.49 -20.60
N ASP A 233 -9.92 -36.79 -19.64
CA ASP A 233 -9.92 -37.13 -18.21
C ASP A 233 -10.98 -36.34 -17.40
N GLY A 234 -11.73 -35.43 -18.04
CA GLY A 234 -12.76 -34.60 -17.42
C GLY A 234 -12.72 -33.14 -17.86
N PHE A 235 -12.83 -32.23 -16.88
CA PHE A 235 -12.87 -30.78 -17.09
C PHE A 235 -11.77 -30.10 -16.29
N TYR A 236 -11.02 -29.25 -16.97
CA TYR A 236 -10.07 -28.32 -16.36
C TYR A 236 -10.57 -26.89 -16.53
N ALA A 237 -10.51 -26.08 -15.48
CA ALA A 237 -10.94 -24.68 -15.58
C ALA A 237 -9.94 -23.73 -14.92
N TYR A 238 -9.77 -22.54 -15.48
CA TYR A 238 -8.92 -21.50 -14.93
C TYR A 238 -9.57 -20.14 -15.09
N SER A 239 -9.36 -19.26 -14.11
CA SER A 239 -9.88 -17.89 -14.20
C SER A 239 -8.93 -16.97 -14.97
N GLU A 240 -9.49 -16.14 -15.84
CA GLU A 240 -8.76 -15.05 -16.53
C GLU A 240 -8.54 -13.84 -15.62
N THR A 241 -9.36 -13.72 -14.58
CA THR A 241 -9.51 -12.51 -13.76
C THR A 241 -8.93 -12.66 -12.35
N GLU A 242 -8.78 -13.91 -11.87
CA GLU A 242 -8.14 -14.26 -10.60
C GLU A 242 -7.21 -15.46 -10.79
N SER A 243 -6.23 -15.65 -9.89
CA SER A 243 -5.31 -16.80 -9.97
C SER A 243 -5.88 -18.03 -9.26
N VAL A 244 -6.87 -18.67 -9.89
CA VAL A 244 -7.47 -19.92 -9.41
C VAL A 244 -7.73 -20.89 -10.56
N THR A 245 -7.53 -22.17 -10.28
CA THR A 245 -7.78 -23.29 -11.20
C THR A 245 -8.65 -24.34 -10.52
N PHE A 246 -9.45 -25.04 -11.30
CA PHE A 246 -10.38 -26.08 -10.87
C PHE A 246 -10.20 -27.31 -11.77
N GLN A 247 -10.45 -28.49 -11.22
CA GLN A 247 -10.43 -29.73 -11.96
C GLN A 247 -11.56 -30.62 -11.44
N ALA A 248 -12.32 -31.23 -12.35
CA ALA A 248 -13.47 -32.05 -11.99
C ALA A 248 -13.82 -33.05 -13.09
N HIS A 249 -14.68 -34.03 -12.78
CA HIS A 249 -15.12 -35.03 -13.75
C HIS A 249 -16.35 -34.58 -14.55
N SER A 250 -17.05 -33.54 -14.08
CA SER A 250 -18.22 -32.99 -14.74
C SER A 250 -18.23 -31.46 -14.71
N LEU A 251 -18.94 -30.85 -15.67
CA LEU A 251 -19.15 -29.40 -15.69
C LEU A 251 -19.93 -28.92 -14.46
N GLU A 252 -20.80 -29.76 -13.89
CA GLU A 252 -21.59 -29.38 -12.72
C GLU A 252 -20.69 -29.28 -11.47
N GLU A 253 -19.76 -30.21 -11.29
CA GLU A 253 -18.75 -30.11 -10.24
C GLU A 253 -17.88 -28.85 -10.39
N ILE A 254 -17.52 -28.43 -11.62
CA ILE A 254 -16.81 -27.16 -11.84
C ILE A 254 -17.66 -25.99 -11.32
N LYS A 255 -18.97 -25.94 -11.63
CA LYS A 255 -19.86 -24.87 -11.14
C LYS A 255 -19.96 -24.86 -9.61
N GLU A 256 -20.05 -26.03 -8.98
CA GLU A 256 -20.08 -26.16 -7.53
C GLU A 256 -18.78 -25.67 -6.90
N GLN A 257 -17.63 -26.12 -7.40
CA GLN A 257 -16.31 -25.68 -6.91
C GLN A 257 -16.12 -24.17 -7.06
N VAL A 258 -16.55 -23.61 -8.20
CA VAL A 258 -16.52 -22.16 -8.46
C VAL A 258 -17.39 -21.41 -7.47
N SER A 259 -18.62 -21.87 -7.25
CA SER A 259 -19.55 -21.25 -6.31
C SER A 259 -18.98 -21.30 -4.90
N HIS A 260 -18.51 -22.46 -4.44
CA HIS A 260 -17.89 -22.63 -3.13
C HIS A 260 -16.66 -21.72 -2.96
N TRP A 261 -15.79 -21.65 -3.97
CA TRP A 261 -14.62 -20.77 -3.92
C TRP A 261 -15.00 -19.29 -3.82
N ILE A 262 -16.04 -18.85 -4.53
CA ILE A 262 -16.56 -17.49 -4.40
C ILE A 262 -17.06 -17.24 -2.98
N GLU A 263 -17.83 -18.17 -2.41
CA GLU A 263 -18.36 -18.01 -1.05
C GLU A 263 -17.26 -17.98 0.01
N GLU A 264 -16.21 -18.77 -0.18
CA GLU A 264 -15.06 -18.85 0.73
C GLU A 264 -14.14 -17.62 0.62
N LYS A 265 -13.83 -17.15 -0.61
CA LYS A 265 -12.80 -16.13 -0.83
C LYS A 265 -13.35 -14.71 -0.96
N TYR A 266 -14.54 -14.51 -1.52
CA TYR A 266 -15.12 -13.18 -1.61
C TYR A 266 -15.88 -12.84 -0.34
N HIS A 267 -15.65 -11.63 0.15
CA HIS A 267 -16.60 -11.02 1.07
C HIS A 267 -17.96 -10.86 0.39
N ILE A 268 -19.06 -11.03 1.12
CA ILE A 268 -20.43 -11.01 0.57
C ILE A 268 -20.73 -9.74 -0.24
N SER A 269 -20.23 -8.58 0.21
CA SER A 269 -20.41 -7.29 -0.47
C SER A 269 -19.51 -7.08 -1.70
N MET A 270 -18.60 -8.02 -1.94
CA MET A 270 -17.59 -7.94 -3.01
C MET A 270 -17.74 -9.08 -4.03
N ARG A 271 -18.68 -10.00 -3.83
CA ARG A 271 -18.96 -11.11 -4.76
C ARG A 271 -19.14 -10.58 -6.19
N PRO A 272 -18.71 -11.34 -7.20
CA PRO A 272 -18.83 -10.93 -8.60
C PRO A 272 -20.30 -10.73 -8.97
N GLU A 273 -20.56 -9.70 -9.78
CA GLU A 273 -21.90 -9.37 -10.28
C GLU A 273 -22.30 -10.27 -11.45
N LYS A 274 -21.31 -10.82 -12.16
CA LYS A 274 -21.49 -11.78 -13.25
C LYS A 274 -20.43 -12.88 -13.16
N ILE A 275 -20.84 -14.11 -13.44
CA ILE A 275 -19.97 -15.27 -13.58
C ILE A 275 -20.12 -15.78 -15.02
N ASN A 276 -19.03 -15.76 -15.78
CA ASN A 276 -19.02 -16.16 -17.19
C ASN A 276 -18.18 -17.43 -17.34
N LEU A 277 -18.85 -18.54 -17.68
CA LEU A 277 -18.19 -19.81 -18.03
C LEU A 277 -18.05 -19.88 -19.55
N LYS A 278 -16.82 -19.75 -20.04
CA LYS A 278 -16.48 -19.94 -21.45
C LYS A 278 -16.05 -21.40 -21.63
N ILE A 279 -16.85 -22.20 -22.31
CA ILE A 279 -16.59 -23.63 -22.49
C ILE A 279 -15.97 -23.84 -23.87
N SER A 280 -14.79 -24.45 -23.90
CA SER A 280 -14.07 -24.86 -25.10
C SER A 280 -13.76 -26.35 -25.05
N LYS A 281 -13.83 -27.02 -26.21
CA LYS A 281 -13.33 -28.39 -26.36
C LYS A 281 -11.88 -28.34 -26.85
N GLU A 282 -11.01 -29.18 -26.28
CA GLU A 282 -9.66 -29.35 -26.81
C GLU A 282 -9.74 -29.98 -28.22
N GLU A 283 -9.24 -29.26 -29.22
CA GLU A 283 -9.00 -29.81 -30.55
C GLU A 283 -7.58 -30.37 -30.60
N TYR A 284 -7.45 -31.68 -30.78
CA TYR A 284 -6.16 -32.33 -30.95
C TYR A 284 -5.61 -32.04 -32.34
N ILE A 285 -4.52 -31.27 -32.41
CA ILE A 285 -3.72 -31.13 -33.63
C ILE A 285 -2.60 -32.17 -33.56
N ALA A 286 -2.67 -33.19 -34.41
CA ALA A 286 -1.61 -34.17 -34.54
C ALA A 286 -0.28 -33.45 -34.88
N PRO A 287 0.84 -33.81 -34.24
CA PRO A 287 2.14 -33.24 -34.61
C PRO A 287 2.40 -33.51 -36.09
N PHE A 288 2.85 -32.49 -36.82
CA PHE A 288 3.18 -32.62 -38.24
C PHE A 288 4.14 -33.80 -38.45
N GLU A 289 3.68 -34.84 -39.13
CA GLU A 289 4.57 -35.86 -39.69
C GLU A 289 5.41 -35.16 -40.77
N GLY A 290 6.66 -34.83 -40.44
CA GLY A 290 7.59 -34.25 -41.39
C GLY A 290 7.80 -35.20 -42.57
N THR A 291 7.45 -34.74 -43.77
CA THR A 291 7.81 -35.37 -45.06
C THR A 291 9.24 -35.07 -45.43
#